data_AF-A0A921BEB7-F1
#
_entry.id   AF-A0A921BEB7-F1
#
_cell.length_a   1.000
_cell.length_b   1.000
_cell.length_c   1.000
_cell.angle_alpha   90.00
_cell.angle_beta   90.00
_cell.angle_gamma   90.00
#
_symmetry.space_group_name_H-M   'P 1'
#
loop_
_entity.id
_entity.type
_entity.pdbx_description
1 polymer ?
#
loop_
_entity_poly.entity_id
_entity_poly.type
_entity_poly.pdbx_seq_one_letter_code
_entity_poly.pdbx_strand_id
1 'polypeptide(L)'
;MARKPPRGKSHAGSTHDDRRSQRPQQSVLSIMGPTTTTGDVIPSDFFLTSETCGRCHRDIYDQWNASVHHFSSFNNQWYRKSIKYMQDVVGTEPSKWCAGCHDHAVFFNGQFDRPIRDQIDTPEAQAGLGCTSCHSIVHVGSTMGQGDFVIEYPPLHALCHQ
;
A
#
# COMPACT_ATOMS: atom_id res chain seq x y z
N MET A 1 4.08 70.25 -22.78
CA MET A 1 4.83 69.29 -21.93
C MET A 1 3.92 68.79 -20.82
N ALA A 2 3.74 67.47 -20.70
CA ALA A 2 3.20 66.68 -19.56
C ALA A 2 2.41 65.46 -20.12
N ARG A 3 3.14 64.38 -20.46
CA ARG A 3 3.24 63.09 -19.72
C ARG A 3 2.04 62.14 -19.95
N LYS A 4 2.23 61.18 -20.86
CA LYS A 4 1.37 59.99 -21.06
C LYS A 4 1.39 59.10 -19.79
N PRO A 5 0.28 58.45 -19.42
CA PRO A 5 0.27 57.44 -18.37
C PRO A 5 0.90 56.11 -18.84
N PRO A 6 1.46 55.29 -17.93
CA PRO A 6 2.15 54.06 -18.28
C PRO A 6 1.18 52.91 -18.60
N ARG A 7 1.59 52.04 -19.53
CA ARG A 7 0.90 50.79 -19.89
C ARG A 7 0.89 49.81 -18.72
N GLY A 8 -0.29 49.58 -18.13
CA GLY A 8 -0.53 48.43 -17.25
C GLY A 8 -0.64 47.15 -18.09
N LYS A 9 0.26 46.19 -17.86
CA LYS A 9 0.13 44.84 -18.41
C LYS A 9 -0.92 44.10 -17.58
N SER A 10 -2.04 43.73 -18.19
CA SER A 10 -2.96 42.74 -17.63
C SER A 10 -2.30 41.36 -17.71
N HIS A 11 -1.82 40.85 -16.58
CA HIS A 11 -1.60 39.41 -16.44
C HIS A 11 -2.93 38.80 -16.02
N ALA A 12 -3.61 38.20 -16.99
CA ALA A 12 -4.70 37.28 -16.73
C ALA A 12 -4.13 36.13 -15.89
N GLY A 13 -4.52 36.08 -14.62
CA GLY A 13 -4.27 34.93 -13.77
C GLY A 13 -5.05 33.75 -14.35
N SER A 14 -4.35 32.80 -14.96
CA SER A 14 -4.92 31.49 -15.23
C SER A 14 -5.19 30.85 -13.88
N THR A 15 -6.46 30.66 -13.54
CA THR A 15 -6.90 29.79 -12.47
C THR A 15 -6.40 28.38 -12.81
N HIS A 16 -5.24 28.00 -12.28
CA HIS A 16 -4.81 26.61 -12.28
C HIS A 16 -5.82 25.84 -11.41
N ASP A 17 -6.55 24.95 -12.08
CA ASP A 17 -7.46 23.98 -11.49
C ASP A 17 -6.66 23.07 -10.55
N ASP A 18 -6.73 23.35 -9.25
CA ASP A 18 -6.00 22.68 -8.15
C ASP A 18 -6.51 21.26 -7.84
N ARG A 19 -7.11 20.57 -8.82
CA ARG A 19 -7.52 19.16 -8.69
C ARG A 19 -6.35 18.18 -8.73
N ARG A 20 -5.12 18.65 -8.92
CA ARG A 20 -3.90 17.80 -8.88
C ARG A 20 -3.45 17.48 -7.45
N SER A 21 -3.94 18.20 -6.45
CA SER A 21 -3.53 18.07 -5.04
C SER A 21 -4.17 16.89 -4.30
N GLN A 22 -5.09 16.14 -4.91
CA GLN A 22 -5.87 15.09 -4.23
C GLN A 22 -5.72 13.68 -4.80
N ARG A 23 -4.80 13.46 -5.75
CA ARG A 23 -4.41 12.08 -6.04
C ARG A 23 -3.53 11.60 -4.89
N PRO A 24 -3.80 10.43 -4.26
CA PRO A 24 -2.80 9.80 -3.43
C PRO A 24 -1.53 9.75 -4.27
N GLN A 25 -0.44 10.29 -3.76
CA GLN A 25 0.83 10.20 -4.44
C GLN A 25 1.07 8.71 -4.61
N GLN A 26 0.85 8.18 -5.82
CA GLN A 26 1.28 6.85 -6.18
C GLN A 26 2.77 6.88 -5.88
N SER A 27 3.14 6.30 -4.73
CA SER A 27 4.52 6.21 -4.31
C SER A 27 5.23 5.64 -5.52
N VAL A 28 6.22 6.37 -6.02
CA VAL A 28 7.17 5.91 -7.03
C VAL A 28 7.41 4.42 -6.79
N LEU A 29 6.68 3.57 -7.52
CA LEU A 29 6.77 2.14 -7.28
C LEU A 29 8.22 1.81 -7.55
N SER A 30 8.90 1.31 -6.51
CA SER A 30 10.30 0.94 -6.58
C SER A 30 10.50 0.22 -7.90
N ILE A 31 11.49 0.66 -8.68
CA ILE A 31 11.93 -0.09 -9.84
C ILE A 31 12.26 -1.49 -9.27
N MET A 32 11.41 -2.50 -9.54
CA MET A 32 11.38 -3.86 -8.93
C MET A 32 10.63 -4.06 -7.58
N GLY A 33 9.58 -3.28 -7.29
CA GLY A 33 8.65 -3.49 -6.17
C GLY A 33 7.26 -3.97 -6.62
N PRO A 34 6.37 -4.35 -5.69
CA PRO A 34 5.08 -4.94 -6.04
C PRO A 34 4.10 -3.86 -6.54
N THR A 35 3.35 -4.19 -7.58
CA THR A 35 2.44 -3.28 -8.29
C THR A 35 1.00 -3.82 -8.30
N THR A 36 0.05 -3.00 -8.72
CA THR A 36 -1.34 -3.41 -8.94
C THR A 36 -1.70 -3.32 -10.42
N THR A 37 -2.67 -4.13 -10.87
CA THR A 37 -3.11 -4.11 -12.28
C THR A 37 -3.63 -2.76 -12.75
N THR A 38 -4.16 -1.93 -11.84
CA THR A 38 -4.65 -0.58 -12.14
C THR A 38 -3.64 0.52 -11.83
N GLY A 39 -2.58 0.22 -11.07
CA GLY A 39 -1.68 1.20 -10.47
C GLY A 39 -2.29 1.96 -9.29
N ASP A 40 -3.53 1.68 -8.91
CA ASP A 40 -4.22 2.29 -7.77
C ASP A 40 -4.05 1.47 -6.49
N VAL A 41 -4.41 2.09 -5.36
CA VAL A 41 -4.47 1.41 -4.06
C VAL A 41 -5.58 0.35 -4.03
N ILE A 42 -5.38 -0.68 -3.22
CA ILE A 42 -6.37 -1.73 -2.97
C ILE A 42 -6.98 -1.52 -1.58
N PRO A 43 -8.32 -1.56 -1.43
CA PRO A 43 -8.99 -1.53 -0.14
C PRO A 43 -8.42 -2.56 0.85
N SER A 44 -8.25 -2.20 2.13
CA SER A 44 -7.60 -3.12 3.09
C SER A 44 -8.40 -4.37 3.38
N ASP A 45 -9.74 -4.28 3.38
CA ASP A 45 -10.64 -5.40 3.63
C ASP A 45 -10.34 -6.61 2.73
N PHE A 46 -9.92 -6.37 1.49
CA PHE A 46 -9.46 -7.42 0.56
C PHE A 46 -8.35 -8.32 1.13
N PHE A 47 -7.45 -7.78 1.94
CA PHE A 47 -6.37 -8.53 2.56
C PHE A 47 -6.74 -9.12 3.92
N LEU A 48 -7.90 -8.74 4.48
CA LEU A 48 -8.39 -9.18 5.78
C LEU A 48 -9.35 -10.38 5.69
N THR A 49 -9.60 -10.93 4.51
CA THR A 49 -10.63 -11.97 4.30
C THR A 49 -10.15 -13.41 4.44
N SER A 50 -8.98 -13.68 5.03
CA SER A 50 -8.43 -15.06 5.09
C SER A 50 -9.37 -16.06 5.79
N GLU A 51 -10.15 -15.63 6.79
CA GLU A 51 -11.16 -16.47 7.46
C GLU A 51 -12.25 -16.96 6.50
N THR A 52 -12.62 -16.15 5.51
CA THR A 52 -13.61 -16.51 4.49
C THR A 52 -13.16 -17.73 3.70
N CYS A 53 -11.85 -17.83 3.42
CA CYS A 53 -11.23 -18.96 2.75
C CYS A 53 -11.27 -20.22 3.63
N GLY A 54 -11.06 -20.07 4.94
CA GLY A 54 -11.07 -21.15 5.92
C GLY A 54 -12.42 -21.86 6.10
N ARG A 55 -13.53 -21.27 5.63
CA ARG A 55 -14.85 -21.92 5.60
C ARG A 55 -14.88 -23.15 4.70
N CYS A 56 -14.11 -23.12 3.61
CA CYS A 56 -14.03 -24.22 2.64
C CYS A 56 -12.64 -24.89 2.61
N HIS A 57 -11.58 -24.16 2.95
CA HIS A 57 -10.19 -24.62 2.92
C HIS A 57 -9.61 -24.72 4.33
N ARG A 58 -10.27 -25.49 5.20
CA ARG A 58 -9.98 -25.50 6.64
C ARG A 58 -8.52 -25.88 6.96
N ASP A 59 -8.04 -26.98 6.39
CA ASP A 59 -6.69 -27.48 6.68
C ASP A 59 -5.59 -26.50 6.25
N ILE A 60 -5.78 -25.87 5.09
CA ILE A 60 -4.83 -24.87 4.56
C ILE A 60 -4.87 -23.61 5.42
N TYR A 61 -6.07 -23.17 5.83
CA TYR A 61 -6.23 -22.04 6.71
C TYR A 61 -5.54 -22.29 8.06
N ASP A 62 -5.74 -23.46 8.68
CA ASP A 62 -5.13 -23.78 9.97
C ASP A 62 -3.59 -23.84 9.86
N GLN A 63 -3.05 -24.33 8.74
CA GLN A 63 -1.61 -24.28 8.45
C GLN A 63 -1.10 -22.84 8.26
N TRP A 64 -1.81 -22.03 7.47
CA TRP A 64 -1.48 -20.63 7.25
C TRP A 64 -1.50 -19.84 8.56
N ASN A 65 -2.52 -20.02 9.39
CA ASN A 65 -2.71 -19.30 10.64
C ASN A 65 -1.60 -19.59 11.66
N ALA A 66 -0.93 -20.75 11.57
CA ALA A 66 0.24 -21.09 12.37
C ALA A 66 1.58 -20.73 11.68
N SER A 67 1.57 -20.17 10.48
CA SER A 67 2.76 -19.96 9.64
C SER A 67 3.44 -18.62 9.85
N VAL A 68 4.70 -18.55 9.44
CA VAL A 68 5.47 -17.29 9.40
C VAL A 68 4.90 -16.26 8.41
N HIS A 69 4.11 -16.68 7.42
CA HIS A 69 3.43 -15.75 6.51
C HIS A 69 2.28 -15.03 7.21
N HIS A 70 1.51 -15.73 8.05
CA HIS A 70 0.52 -15.06 8.90
C HIS A 70 1.21 -14.13 9.91
N PHE A 71 2.33 -14.54 10.49
CA PHE A 71 3.12 -13.73 11.43
C PHE A 71 4.20 -12.85 10.76
N SER A 72 3.98 -12.41 9.52
CA SER A 72 5.00 -11.65 8.78
C SER A 72 5.03 -10.16 9.12
N SER A 73 3.94 -9.61 9.64
CA SER A 73 3.74 -8.16 9.83
C SER A 73 3.94 -7.76 11.30
N PHE A 74 3.19 -6.77 11.79
CA PHE A 74 3.38 -6.20 13.13
C PHE A 74 2.79 -7.05 14.27
N ASN A 75 2.18 -8.18 13.94
CA ASN A 75 1.87 -9.27 14.87
C ASN A 75 3.13 -10.06 15.31
N ASN A 76 4.29 -9.75 14.72
CA ASN A 76 5.60 -10.28 15.12
C ASN A 76 6.46 -9.17 15.76
N GLN A 77 6.84 -9.37 17.02
CA GLN A 77 7.58 -8.36 17.80
C GLN A 77 8.94 -7.99 17.19
N TRP A 78 9.60 -8.93 16.50
CA TRP A 78 10.92 -8.71 15.91
C TRP A 78 10.82 -7.79 14.70
N TYR A 79 9.90 -8.11 13.78
CA TYR A 79 9.61 -7.28 12.62
C TYR A 79 9.15 -5.88 13.05
N ARG A 80 8.20 -5.84 14.00
CA ARG A 80 7.68 -4.61 14.61
C ARG A 80 8.78 -3.71 15.15
N LYS A 81 9.74 -4.25 15.89
CA LYS A 81 10.84 -3.44 16.45
C LYS A 81 11.77 -2.92 15.34
N SER A 82 12.09 -3.76 14.37
CA SER A 82 12.97 -3.41 13.24
C SER A 82 12.40 -2.27 12.41
N ILE A 83 11.14 -2.36 11.98
CA ILE A 83 10.52 -1.32 11.16
C ILE A 83 10.28 -0.03 11.96
N LYS A 84 9.88 -0.12 13.22
CA LYS A 84 9.79 1.07 14.09
C LYS A 84 11.11 1.83 14.17
N TYR A 85 12.20 1.10 14.40
CA TYR A 85 13.53 1.70 14.47
C TYR A 85 13.96 2.29 13.12
N MET A 86 13.75 1.54 12.03
CA MET A 86 14.05 2.02 10.68
C MET A 86 13.30 3.34 10.38
N GLN A 87 12.01 3.38 10.66
CA GLN A 87 11.20 4.59 10.44
C GLN A 87 11.62 5.76 11.33
N ASP A 88 12.08 5.51 12.57
CA ASP A 88 12.60 6.57 13.45
C ASP A 88 13.89 7.20 12.91
N VAL A 89 14.74 6.40 12.28
CA VAL A 89 16.08 6.85 11.86
C VAL A 89 16.07 7.42 10.44
N VAL A 90 15.30 6.81 9.52
CA VAL A 90 15.34 7.15 8.09
C VAL A 90 13.97 7.41 7.45
N GLY A 91 12.88 7.43 8.23
CA GLY A 91 11.52 7.71 7.74
C GLY A 91 10.80 6.51 7.12
N THR A 92 9.57 6.75 6.64
CA THR A 92 8.66 5.72 6.12
C THR A 92 9.07 5.20 4.74
N GLU A 93 9.54 6.08 3.86
CA GLU A 93 9.87 5.72 2.47
C GLU A 93 10.83 4.52 2.33
N PRO A 94 11.99 4.46 3.01
CA PRO A 94 12.88 3.31 2.87
C PRO A 94 12.28 2.01 3.42
N SER A 95 11.41 2.11 4.44
CA SER A 95 10.76 0.94 5.04
C SER A 95 9.70 0.30 4.14
N LYS A 96 9.20 1.01 3.10
CA LYS A 96 8.30 0.45 2.08
C LYS A 96 8.93 -0.71 1.31
N TRP A 97 10.26 -0.73 1.22
CA TRP A 97 10.97 -1.90 0.72
C TRP A 97 10.50 -3.12 1.52
N CYS A 98 10.67 -3.16 2.84
CA CYS A 98 10.23 -4.28 3.67
C CYS A 98 8.73 -4.60 3.52
N ALA A 99 7.89 -3.57 3.43
CA ALA A 99 6.43 -3.70 3.34
C ALA A 99 5.97 -4.52 2.12
N GLY A 100 6.69 -4.43 0.99
CA GLY A 100 6.35 -5.14 -0.25
C GLY A 100 6.32 -6.67 -0.15
N CYS A 101 6.90 -7.26 0.91
CA CYS A 101 6.80 -8.70 1.19
C CYS A 101 6.20 -9.02 2.55
N HIS A 102 5.94 -8.02 3.41
CA HIS A 102 5.55 -8.27 4.81
C HIS A 102 4.17 -7.72 5.17
N ASP A 103 3.74 -6.62 4.55
CA ASP A 103 2.66 -5.76 5.05
C ASP A 103 1.62 -5.42 3.99
N HIS A 104 1.22 -6.37 3.14
CA HIS A 104 0.37 -6.10 1.97
C HIS A 104 -0.90 -5.30 2.31
N ALA A 105 -1.55 -5.61 3.43
CA ALA A 105 -2.76 -4.91 3.88
C ALA A 105 -2.55 -3.42 4.19
N VAL A 106 -1.35 -3.03 4.66
CA VAL A 106 -0.98 -1.64 4.97
C VAL A 106 -0.26 -0.97 3.78
N PHE A 107 0.44 -1.74 2.98
CA PHE A 107 1.20 -1.26 1.83
C PHE A 107 0.27 -0.88 0.67
N PHE A 108 -0.56 -1.82 0.22
CA PHE A 108 -1.37 -1.61 -0.99
C PHE A 108 -2.53 -0.65 -0.79
N ASN A 109 -2.97 -0.40 0.45
CA ASN A 109 -4.00 0.60 0.73
C ASN A 109 -3.41 2.02 0.90
N GLY A 110 -2.10 2.20 0.74
CA GLY A 110 -1.40 3.48 0.87
C GLY A 110 -1.13 3.94 2.31
N GLN A 111 -1.56 3.18 3.32
CA GLN A 111 -1.36 3.57 4.71
C GLN A 111 0.11 3.51 5.15
N PHE A 112 0.98 2.83 4.42
CA PHE A 112 2.40 2.75 4.76
C PHE A 112 3.18 4.07 4.56
N ASP A 113 2.56 5.07 3.93
CA ASP A 113 3.12 6.42 3.81
C ASP A 113 3.24 7.12 5.18
N ARG A 114 2.35 6.80 6.13
CA ARG A 114 2.35 7.34 7.48
C ARG A 114 3.12 6.44 8.46
N PRO A 115 3.68 6.99 9.55
CA PRO A 115 4.45 6.22 10.52
C PRO A 115 3.67 5.04 11.08
N ILE A 116 4.29 3.85 11.13
CA ILE A 116 3.61 2.65 11.61
C ILE A 116 3.21 2.77 13.09
N ARG A 117 3.94 3.58 13.87
CA ARG A 117 3.61 3.82 15.28
C ARG A 117 2.17 4.28 15.50
N ASP A 118 1.59 5.00 14.53
CA ASP A 118 0.27 5.59 14.65
C ASP A 118 -0.85 4.63 14.23
N GLN A 119 -0.49 3.42 13.80
CA GLN A 119 -1.41 2.46 13.19
C GLN A 119 -1.08 1.00 13.46
N ILE A 120 -0.19 0.75 14.41
CA ILE A 120 0.36 -0.59 14.56
C ILE A 120 -0.64 -1.61 15.09
N ASP A 121 -1.66 -1.14 15.79
CA ASP A 121 -2.68 -1.99 16.39
C ASP A 121 -3.93 -2.10 15.49
N THR A 122 -3.88 -1.59 14.23
CA THR A 122 -4.99 -1.78 13.29
C THR A 122 -5.01 -3.21 12.74
N PRO A 123 -6.17 -3.71 12.28
CA PRO A 123 -6.27 -5.04 11.68
C PRO A 123 -5.30 -5.23 10.51
N GLU A 124 -5.08 -4.21 9.69
CA GLU A 124 -4.15 -4.25 8.55
C GLU A 124 -2.72 -4.53 9.01
N ALA A 125 -2.26 -3.86 10.05
CA ALA A 125 -0.92 -4.05 10.59
C ALA A 125 -0.75 -5.42 11.27
N GLN A 126 -1.85 -6.09 11.62
CA GLN A 126 -1.84 -7.41 12.26
C GLN A 126 -2.14 -8.56 11.30
N ALA A 127 -2.46 -8.27 10.03
CA ALA A 127 -2.95 -9.26 9.06
C ALA A 127 -1.88 -10.25 8.58
N GLY A 128 -0.62 -9.81 8.55
CA GLY A 128 0.45 -10.53 7.85
C GLY A 128 0.16 -10.67 6.35
N LEU A 129 0.73 -11.70 5.74
CA LEU A 129 0.40 -12.10 4.38
C LEU A 129 -0.81 -13.05 4.38
N GLY A 130 -2.01 -12.49 4.17
CA GLY A 130 -3.26 -13.24 4.02
C GLY A 130 -3.35 -14.05 2.72
N CYS A 131 -4.41 -14.84 2.56
CA CYS A 131 -4.58 -15.72 1.39
C CYS A 131 -4.52 -14.95 0.06
N THR A 132 -5.19 -13.80 -0.01
CA THR A 132 -5.22 -12.92 -1.20
C THR A 132 -3.86 -12.29 -1.49
N SER A 133 -2.94 -12.21 -0.52
CA SER A 133 -1.59 -11.70 -0.76
C SER A 133 -0.80 -12.55 -1.77
N CYS A 134 -1.05 -13.86 -1.80
CA CYS A 134 -0.44 -14.77 -2.77
C CYS A 134 -1.40 -15.12 -3.93
N HIS A 135 -2.67 -15.39 -3.62
CA HIS A 135 -3.64 -15.85 -4.61
C HIS A 135 -4.13 -14.76 -5.57
N SER A 136 -3.73 -13.51 -5.35
CA SER A 136 -4.05 -12.40 -6.23
C SER A 136 -2.86 -11.93 -7.05
N ILE A 137 -1.70 -12.60 -6.95
CA ILE A 137 -0.57 -12.35 -7.82
C ILE A 137 -0.87 -12.93 -9.21
N VAL A 138 -0.90 -12.08 -10.23
CA VAL A 138 -1.21 -12.46 -11.62
C VAL A 138 0.01 -12.45 -12.54
N HIS A 139 1.10 -11.79 -12.12
CA HIS A 139 2.34 -11.75 -12.87
C HIS A 139 3.53 -11.59 -11.93
N VAL A 140 4.67 -12.21 -12.27
CA VAL A 140 5.96 -12.03 -11.60
C VAL A 140 6.89 -11.39 -12.62
N GLY A 141 7.23 -10.12 -12.41
CA GLY A 141 8.11 -9.35 -13.29
C GLY A 141 9.57 -9.78 -13.14
N SER A 142 9.98 -10.17 -11.93
CA SER A 142 11.35 -10.57 -11.64
C SER A 142 11.45 -11.46 -10.40
N THR A 143 12.47 -12.31 -10.36
CA THR A 143 12.90 -13.04 -9.14
C THR A 143 13.93 -12.26 -8.32
N MET A 144 14.25 -11.03 -8.74
CA MET A 144 15.19 -10.12 -8.10
C MET A 144 14.46 -8.87 -7.63
N GLY A 145 14.99 -8.21 -6.60
CA GLY A 145 14.40 -6.98 -6.06
C GLY A 145 13.52 -7.25 -4.85
N GLN A 146 12.42 -6.51 -4.73
CA GLN A 146 11.54 -6.62 -3.57
C GLN A 146 10.12 -6.96 -3.95
N GLY A 147 9.92 -8.23 -4.32
CA GLY A 147 8.60 -8.69 -4.68
C GLY A 147 8.09 -8.00 -5.95
N ASP A 148 8.85 -8.07 -7.04
CA ASP A 148 8.42 -7.58 -8.36
C ASP A 148 7.30 -8.49 -8.91
N PHE A 149 6.10 -8.29 -8.39
CA PHE A 149 4.88 -8.98 -8.78
C PHE A 149 3.72 -8.00 -8.94
N VAL A 150 2.71 -8.44 -9.68
CA VAL A 150 1.49 -7.66 -9.92
C VAL A 150 0.34 -8.32 -9.18
N ILE A 151 -0.34 -7.57 -8.30
CA ILE A 151 -1.59 -8.00 -7.67
C ILE A 151 -2.79 -7.50 -8.47
N GLU A 152 -3.75 -8.38 -8.71
CA GLU A 152 -5.07 -8.04 -9.23
C GLU A 152 -6.08 -7.90 -8.10
N TYR A 153 -6.79 -6.77 -8.07
CA TYR A 153 -7.98 -6.59 -7.25
C TYR A 153 -9.23 -6.88 -8.10
N PRO A 154 -9.91 -8.02 -7.89
CA PRO A 154 -11.00 -8.44 -8.77
C PRO A 154 -12.24 -7.54 -8.60
N PRO A 155 -12.88 -7.09 -9.69
CA PRO A 155 -14.08 -6.23 -9.62
C PRO A 155 -15.22 -6.83 -8.79
N LEU A 156 -15.33 -8.16 -8.76
CA LEU A 156 -16.37 -8.85 -8.00
C LEU A 156 -16.25 -8.62 -6.49
N HIS A 157 -15.03 -8.47 -5.95
CA HIS A 157 -14.85 -8.20 -4.52
C HIS A 157 -15.51 -6.86 -4.11
N ALA A 158 -15.37 -5.84 -4.96
CA ALA A 158 -16.00 -4.53 -4.74
C ALA A 158 -17.54 -4.56 -4.77
N LEU A 159 -18.14 -5.61 -5.33
CA LEU A 159 -19.60 -5.79 -5.40
C LEU A 159 -20.15 -6.62 -4.24
N CYS A 160 -19.32 -7.43 -3.57
CA CYS A 160 -19.75 -8.27 -2.44
C CYS A 160 -19.92 -7.51 -1.12
N HIS A 161 -19.52 -6.24 -1.07
CA HIS A 161 -19.54 -5.38 0.12
C HIS A 161 -20.40 -4.10 -0.05
N GLN A 162 -21.21 -4.03 -1.11
CA GLN A 162 -22.27 -3.01 -1.30
C GLN A 162 -23.61 -3.53 -0.78
#